data_AF-A0A6C0ILU0-F1
#
_entry.id   AF-A0A6C0ILU0-F1
#
_cell.length_a   1.000
_cell.length_b   1.000
_cell.length_c   1.000
_cell.angle_alpha   90.00
_cell.angle_beta   90.00
_cell.angle_gamma   90.00
#
_symmetry.space_group_name_H-M   'P 1'
#
loop_
_entity.id
_entity.type
_entity.pdbx_description
1 polymer ?
#
loop_
_entity_poly.entity_id
_entity_poly.type
_entity_poly.pdbx_seq_one_letter_code
_entity_poly.pdbx_strand_id
1 'polypeptide(L)'
;MDKSLITAIDSYYKLKQKYEKQFDDYKNRLRKNETMNKAEKRRLFSQFQPKCVNCAKVGGTIFTNTDRVLKATCGATEPCKLNIELSEGKYASVISLDENYSKNVDTIKTKIIMTKLDFLFGYISDESVAFENFDKLRKNLGQYMEAQLLIQKRYNEVAHNPEKTEAINVAIGKLYEEIIDVKNIYKLYLENPRDGYITDMVEKYINVLQPLADKIRDMKYVVNVIEKDDTNEKKDDTFYLIQKAYTAIDLEQEVYGTAKSGIVKNVM
;
A
#
# COMPACT_ATOMS: atom_id res chain seq x y z
N MET A 1 6.04 -1.90 -5.32
CA MET A 1 5.94 -1.14 -6.57
C MET A 1 7.34 -0.65 -6.96
N ASP A 2 7.71 -0.68 -8.25
CA ASP A 2 9.03 -0.25 -8.72
C ASP A 2 9.26 1.26 -8.46
N LYS A 3 10.46 1.63 -8.01
CA LYS A 3 10.87 3.02 -7.72
C LYS A 3 10.76 3.91 -8.97
N SER A 4 10.95 3.34 -10.16
CA SER A 4 10.78 4.05 -11.43
C SER A 4 9.31 4.46 -11.68
N LEU A 5 8.37 3.56 -11.38
CA LEU A 5 6.94 3.78 -11.55
C LEU A 5 6.42 4.85 -10.58
N ILE A 6 6.87 4.81 -9.32
CA ILE A 6 6.52 5.83 -8.31
C ILE A 6 6.93 7.22 -8.82
N THR A 7 8.15 7.35 -9.35
CA THR A 7 8.65 8.62 -9.90
C THR A 7 7.84 9.09 -11.11
N ALA A 8 7.41 8.16 -11.96
CA ALA A 8 6.56 8.46 -13.11
C ALA A 8 5.15 8.91 -12.69
N ILE A 9 4.56 8.27 -11.69
CA ILE A 9 3.26 8.65 -11.11
C ILE A 9 3.34 10.04 -10.47
N ASP A 10 4.39 10.33 -9.70
CA ASP A 10 4.62 11.66 -9.13
C ASP A 10 4.74 12.73 -10.22
N SER A 11 5.45 12.41 -11.30
CA SER A 11 5.60 13.30 -12.46
C SER A 11 4.25 13.55 -13.15
N TYR A 12 3.42 12.50 -13.30
CA TYR A 12 2.07 12.61 -13.83
C TYR A 12 1.19 13.55 -12.98
N TYR A 13 1.16 13.38 -11.65
CA TYR A 13 0.35 14.24 -10.78
C TYR A 13 0.88 15.68 -10.72
N LYS A 14 2.21 15.89 -10.81
CA LYS A 14 2.80 17.23 -10.98
C LYS A 14 2.33 17.90 -12.28
N LEU A 15 2.28 17.16 -13.39
CA LEU A 15 1.77 17.68 -14.66
C LEU A 15 0.27 18.01 -14.58
N LYS A 16 -0.52 17.13 -13.96
CA LYS A 16 -1.95 17.35 -13.74
C LYS A 16 -2.20 18.59 -12.89
N GLN A 17 -1.45 18.77 -11.80
CA GLN A 17 -1.55 19.95 -10.94
C GLN A 17 -1.21 21.24 -11.72
N LYS A 18 -0.16 21.23 -12.55
CA LYS A 18 0.17 22.37 -13.42
C LYS A 18 -0.95 22.70 -14.41
N TYR A 19 -1.65 21.69 -14.92
CA TYR A 19 -2.79 21.87 -15.80
C TYR A 19 -3.99 22.48 -15.07
N GLU A 20 -4.37 21.89 -13.93
CA GLU A 20 -5.50 22.33 -13.09
C GLU A 20 -5.30 23.77 -12.59
N LYS A 21 -4.06 24.13 -12.26
CA LYS A 21 -3.71 25.49 -11.84
C LYS A 21 -4.07 26.55 -12.89
N GLN A 22 -4.02 26.24 -14.19
CA GLN A 22 -4.44 27.18 -15.23
C GLN A 22 -5.93 27.56 -15.09
N PHE A 23 -6.77 26.61 -14.70
CA PHE A 23 -8.19 26.87 -14.44
C PHE A 23 -8.40 27.65 -13.16
N ASP A 24 -7.67 27.30 -12.09
CA ASP A 24 -7.77 27.99 -10.81
C ASP A 24 -7.29 29.45 -10.91
N ASP A 25 -6.18 29.70 -11.59
CA ASP A 25 -5.66 31.04 -11.81
C ASP A 25 -6.64 31.88 -12.65
N TYR A 26 -7.24 31.30 -13.70
CA TYR A 26 -8.25 31.98 -14.52
C TYR A 26 -9.54 32.24 -13.73
N LYS A 27 -10.02 31.26 -12.96
CA LYS A 27 -11.18 31.38 -12.08
C LYS A 27 -10.95 32.45 -11.01
N ASN A 28 -9.77 32.50 -10.41
CA ASN A 28 -9.39 33.49 -9.42
C ASN A 28 -9.31 34.90 -10.03
N ARG A 29 -8.77 35.04 -11.25
CA ARG A 29 -8.77 36.31 -11.99
C ARG A 29 -10.19 36.82 -12.23
N LEU A 30 -11.11 35.95 -12.67
CA LEU A 30 -12.52 36.32 -12.86
C LEU A 30 -13.22 36.63 -11.53
N ARG A 31 -12.90 35.90 -10.46
CA ARG A 31 -13.48 36.13 -9.13
C ARG A 31 -13.11 37.49 -8.58
N LYS A 32 -11.84 37.87 -8.64
CA LYS A 32 -11.27 39.15 -8.16
C LYS A 32 -11.71 40.37 -8.98
N ASN A 33 -12.27 40.17 -10.17
CA ASN A 33 -12.73 41.30 -10.98
C ASN A 33 -14.07 41.83 -10.46
N GLU A 34 -14.07 43.01 -9.84
CA GLU A 34 -15.27 43.62 -9.24
C GLU A 34 -16.19 44.30 -10.26
N THR A 35 -15.72 44.58 -11.48
CA THR A 35 -16.50 45.32 -12.48
C THR A 35 -17.47 44.46 -13.29
N MET A 36 -17.43 43.13 -13.13
CA MET A 36 -18.21 42.18 -13.93
C MET A 36 -19.34 41.51 -13.14
N ASN A 37 -20.52 41.37 -13.77
CA ASN A 37 -21.64 40.61 -13.21
C ASN A 37 -21.32 39.10 -13.22
N LYS A 38 -21.92 38.33 -12.31
CA LYS A 38 -21.88 36.85 -12.27
C LYS A 38 -22.18 36.20 -13.62
N ALA A 39 -23.11 36.75 -14.41
CA ALA A 39 -23.45 36.22 -15.73
C ALA A 39 -22.28 36.33 -16.73
N GLU A 40 -21.58 37.47 -16.74
CA GLU A 40 -20.44 37.71 -17.62
C GLU A 40 -19.24 36.85 -17.23
N LYS A 41 -18.99 36.70 -15.92
CA LYS A 41 -17.96 35.80 -15.40
C LYS A 41 -18.18 34.35 -15.85
N ARG A 42 -19.42 33.87 -15.84
CA ARG A 42 -19.77 32.52 -16.34
C ARG A 42 -19.51 32.40 -17.84
N ARG A 43 -19.88 33.41 -18.63
CA ARG A 43 -19.65 33.42 -20.09
C ARG A 43 -18.16 33.39 -20.45
N LEU A 44 -17.34 34.18 -19.75
CA LEU A 44 -15.89 34.20 -19.95
C LEU A 44 -15.21 32.90 -19.51
N PHE A 45 -15.75 32.25 -18.47
CA PHE A 45 -15.29 30.93 -18.05
C PHE A 45 -15.63 29.85 -19.08
N SER A 46 -16.83 29.86 -19.66
CA SER A 46 -17.19 28.89 -20.71
C SER A 46 -16.37 29.05 -22.00
N GLN A 47 -15.84 30.25 -22.26
CA GLN A 47 -14.97 30.53 -23.40
C GLN A 47 -13.49 30.21 -23.14
N PHE A 48 -13.12 29.89 -21.89
CA PHE A 48 -11.74 29.57 -21.55
C PHE A 48 -11.31 28.27 -22.23
N GLN A 49 -10.27 28.38 -23.05
CA GLN A 49 -9.67 27.23 -23.71
C GLN A 49 -8.33 26.93 -23.02
N PRO A 50 -8.23 25.82 -22.26
CA PRO A 50 -7.00 25.46 -21.58
C PRO A 50 -5.91 25.09 -22.59
N LYS A 51 -4.65 25.35 -22.21
CA LYS A 51 -3.48 25.04 -23.02
C LYS A 51 -2.85 23.73 -22.57
N CYS A 52 -2.37 22.93 -23.53
CA CYS A 52 -1.64 21.70 -23.22
C CYS A 52 -0.41 22.00 -22.35
N VAL A 53 -0.16 21.19 -21.31
CA VAL A 53 0.97 21.41 -20.39
C VAL A 53 2.34 21.28 -21.03
N ASN A 54 2.45 20.60 -22.16
CA ASN A 54 3.72 20.36 -22.85
C ASN A 54 3.94 21.33 -24.03
N CYS A 55 2.98 21.44 -24.96
CA CYS A 55 3.14 22.25 -26.18
C CYS A 55 2.41 23.60 -26.17
N ALA A 56 1.68 23.92 -25.09
CA ALA A 56 0.87 25.14 -24.96
C ALA A 56 -0.19 25.38 -26.06
N LYS A 57 -0.46 24.40 -26.93
CA LYS A 57 -1.52 24.47 -27.95
C LYS A 57 -2.91 24.44 -27.31
N VAL A 58 -3.86 25.09 -27.99
CA VAL A 58 -5.28 25.14 -27.64
C VAL A 58 -5.90 23.76 -27.89
N GLY A 59 -6.64 23.24 -26.90
CA GLY A 59 -7.14 21.86 -26.87
C GLY A 59 -6.73 21.10 -25.61
N GLY A 60 -5.82 21.68 -24.81
CA GLY A 60 -5.52 21.20 -23.47
C GLY A 60 -4.80 19.84 -23.41
N THR A 61 -4.79 19.28 -22.21
CA THR A 61 -4.29 17.93 -21.93
C THR A 61 -5.41 17.11 -21.34
N ILE A 62 -5.63 15.92 -21.89
CA ILE A 62 -6.65 14.98 -21.47
C ILE A 62 -6.00 14.04 -20.47
N PHE A 63 -6.39 14.16 -19.20
CA PHE A 63 -6.00 13.25 -18.13
C PHE A 63 -7.15 12.29 -17.85
N THR A 64 -6.90 10.99 -17.89
CA THR A 64 -7.89 9.97 -17.50
C THR A 64 -7.30 9.04 -16.45
N ASN A 65 -8.14 8.64 -15.49
CA ASN A 65 -7.84 7.59 -14.53
C ASN A 65 -9.00 6.59 -14.57
N THR A 66 -8.79 5.48 -15.27
CA THR A 66 -9.80 4.42 -15.44
C THR A 66 -9.12 3.08 -15.20
N ASP A 67 -9.73 2.22 -14.39
CA ASP A 67 -9.20 0.89 -14.05
C ASP A 67 -7.76 0.88 -13.55
N ARG A 68 -7.38 1.90 -12.77
CA ARG A 68 -6.00 2.12 -12.25
C ARG A 68 -4.95 2.30 -13.36
N VAL A 69 -5.38 2.77 -14.53
CA VAL A 69 -4.51 3.22 -15.60
C VAL A 69 -4.59 4.74 -15.69
N LEU A 70 -3.46 5.40 -15.46
CA LEU A 70 -3.28 6.83 -15.60
C LEU A 70 -2.83 7.14 -17.02
N LYS A 71 -3.59 7.97 -17.72
CA LYS A 71 -3.26 8.38 -19.09
C LYS A 71 -3.26 9.90 -19.22
N ALA A 72 -2.23 10.45 -19.85
CA ALA A 72 -2.17 11.85 -20.24
C ALA A 72 -1.83 11.97 -21.72
N THR A 73 -2.73 12.58 -22.50
CA THR A 73 -2.52 12.83 -23.93
C THR A 73 -2.87 14.27 -24.30
N CYS A 74 -2.21 14.82 -25.33
CA CYS A 74 -2.56 16.15 -25.85
C CYS A 74 -3.91 16.10 -26.60
N GLY A 75 -4.81 17.04 -26.29
CA GLY A 75 -6.14 17.13 -26.92
C GLY A 75 -6.23 18.15 -28.07
N ALA A 76 -5.11 18.69 -28.53
CA ALA A 76 -5.08 19.62 -29.66
C ALA A 76 -5.33 18.90 -31.00
N THR A 77 -5.85 19.62 -32.00
CA THR A 77 -6.07 19.09 -33.36
C THR A 77 -4.79 18.50 -33.97
N GLU A 78 -3.64 19.11 -33.67
CA GLU A 78 -2.31 18.55 -33.92
C GLU A 78 -1.64 18.21 -32.58
N PRO A 79 -1.78 16.97 -32.10
CA PRO A 79 -1.28 16.57 -30.79
C PRO A 79 0.26 16.58 -30.77
N CYS A 80 0.85 17.00 -29.65
CA CYS A 80 2.29 16.86 -29.43
C CYS A 80 2.66 15.44 -28.99
N LYS A 81 3.95 15.19 -28.75
CA LYS A 81 4.49 13.90 -28.32
C LYS A 81 4.08 13.45 -26.91
N LEU A 82 3.32 14.27 -26.18
CA LEU A 82 2.83 13.93 -24.85
C LEU A 82 1.89 12.73 -24.90
N ASN A 83 2.40 11.57 -24.50
CA ASN A 83 1.66 10.33 -24.37
C ASN A 83 2.21 9.54 -23.17
N ILE A 84 1.56 9.73 -22.02
CA ILE A 84 1.87 9.04 -20.79
C ILE A 84 0.76 8.02 -20.55
N GLU A 85 1.13 6.77 -20.30
CA GLU A 85 0.25 5.67 -19.95
C GLU A 85 0.94 4.84 -18.86
N LEU A 86 0.44 4.94 -17.64
CA LEU A 86 0.98 4.27 -16.45
C LEU A 86 -0.09 3.31 -15.91
N SER A 87 0.26 2.05 -15.77
CA SER A 87 -0.56 1.06 -15.09
C SER A 87 -0.11 1.01 -13.63
N GLU A 88 -0.99 1.36 -12.70
CA GLU A 88 -0.70 1.18 -11.28
C GLU A 88 -0.72 -0.30 -10.90
N GLY A 89 -1.35 -1.17 -11.71
CA GLY A 89 -1.55 -2.59 -11.40
C GLY A 89 -2.72 -2.83 -10.43
N LYS A 90 -3.19 -4.07 -10.38
CA LYS A 90 -4.26 -4.48 -9.47
C LYS A 90 -3.64 -5.05 -8.20
N TYR A 91 -4.04 -4.53 -7.04
CA TYR A 91 -3.61 -5.01 -5.73
C TYR A 91 -4.81 -5.57 -4.96
N ALA A 92 -4.54 -6.58 -4.14
CA ALA A 92 -5.49 -7.12 -3.18
C ALA A 92 -4.76 -7.55 -1.90
N SER A 93 -5.53 -7.80 -0.85
CA SER A 93 -4.97 -8.29 0.41
C SER A 93 -4.37 -9.68 0.21
N VAL A 94 -3.14 -9.87 0.71
CA VAL A 94 -2.41 -11.14 0.77
C VAL A 94 -3.29 -12.26 1.34
N ILE A 95 -4.11 -11.98 2.36
CA ILE A 95 -5.02 -12.97 2.95
C ILE A 95 -6.06 -13.45 1.94
N SER A 96 -6.74 -12.50 1.28
CA SER A 96 -7.75 -12.83 0.27
C SER A 96 -7.16 -13.55 -0.95
N LEU A 97 -5.92 -13.19 -1.32
CA LEU A 97 -5.20 -13.81 -2.43
C LEU A 97 -4.78 -15.23 -2.11
N ASP A 98 -4.29 -15.50 -0.89
CA ASP A 98 -3.93 -16.85 -0.47
C ASP A 98 -5.14 -17.79 -0.48
N GLU A 99 -6.28 -17.35 0.04
CA GLU A 99 -7.53 -18.10 -0.02
C GLU A 99 -7.97 -18.37 -1.47
N ASN A 100 -7.91 -17.35 -2.33
CA ASN A 100 -8.30 -17.49 -3.73
C ASN A 100 -7.38 -18.44 -4.50
N TYR A 101 -6.07 -18.29 -4.35
CA TYR A 101 -5.09 -19.13 -5.02
C TYR A 101 -5.14 -20.57 -4.51
N SER A 102 -5.32 -20.78 -3.21
CA SER A 102 -5.54 -22.11 -2.64
C SER A 102 -6.75 -22.81 -3.27
N LYS A 103 -7.90 -22.13 -3.34
CA LYS A 103 -9.12 -22.66 -3.99
C LYS A 103 -8.89 -22.98 -5.46
N ASN A 104 -8.16 -22.14 -6.19
CA ASN A 104 -7.84 -22.37 -7.60
C ASN A 104 -6.90 -23.57 -7.78
N VAL A 105 -5.87 -23.69 -6.96
CA VAL A 105 -4.95 -24.83 -6.94
C VAL A 105 -5.74 -26.14 -6.74
N ASP A 106 -6.63 -26.18 -5.75
CA ASP A 106 -7.42 -27.38 -5.47
C ASP A 106 -8.42 -27.68 -6.60
N THR A 107 -9.07 -26.66 -7.15
CA THR A 107 -9.95 -26.82 -8.31
C THR A 107 -9.20 -27.38 -9.53
N ILE A 108 -7.98 -26.89 -9.80
CA ILE A 108 -7.15 -27.38 -10.91
C ILE A 108 -6.69 -28.81 -10.65
N LYS A 109 -6.29 -29.16 -9.42
CA LYS A 109 -5.96 -30.54 -9.04
C LYS A 109 -7.15 -31.48 -9.27
N THR A 110 -8.36 -31.08 -8.85
CA THR A 110 -9.58 -31.86 -9.09
C THR A 110 -9.82 -32.05 -10.59
N LYS A 111 -9.70 -30.99 -11.40
CA LYS A 111 -9.82 -31.10 -12.87
C LYS A 111 -8.78 -32.05 -13.47
N ILE A 112 -7.53 -31.99 -13.02
CA ILE A 112 -6.48 -32.91 -13.46
C ILE A 112 -6.85 -34.36 -13.13
N ILE A 113 -7.35 -34.62 -11.91
CA ILE A 113 -7.79 -35.96 -11.50
C ILE A 113 -8.96 -36.42 -12.39
N MET A 114 -9.96 -35.56 -12.59
CA MET A 114 -11.10 -35.87 -13.47
C MET A 114 -10.64 -36.18 -14.90
N THR A 115 -9.81 -35.35 -15.52
CA THR A 115 -9.29 -35.60 -16.87
C THR A 115 -8.54 -36.94 -16.97
N LYS A 116 -7.76 -37.31 -15.94
CA LYS A 116 -7.09 -38.62 -15.91
C LYS A 116 -8.07 -39.78 -15.82
N LEU A 117 -9.12 -39.65 -15.00
CA LEU A 117 -10.16 -40.67 -14.86
C LEU A 117 -11.01 -40.77 -16.14
N ASP A 118 -11.39 -39.64 -16.72
CA ASP A 118 -12.18 -39.58 -17.95
C ASP A 118 -11.45 -40.27 -19.11
N PHE A 119 -10.14 -40.08 -19.22
CA PHE A 119 -9.31 -40.81 -20.18
C PHE A 119 -9.23 -42.31 -19.85
N LEU A 120 -8.98 -42.68 -18.59
CA LEU A 120 -8.85 -44.08 -18.16
C LEU A 120 -10.14 -44.91 -18.41
N PHE A 121 -11.30 -44.29 -18.18
CA PHE A 121 -12.61 -44.94 -18.38
C PHE A 121 -13.16 -44.75 -19.80
N GLY A 122 -12.41 -44.12 -20.71
CA GLY A 122 -12.77 -43.98 -22.11
C GLY A 122 -13.82 -42.90 -22.42
N TYR A 123 -14.18 -42.05 -21.46
CA TYR A 123 -15.02 -40.87 -21.68
C TYR A 123 -14.32 -39.83 -22.57
N ILE A 124 -12.99 -39.79 -22.55
CA ILE A 124 -12.16 -39.10 -23.55
C ILE A 124 -11.43 -40.18 -24.35
N SER A 125 -11.85 -40.39 -25.59
CA SER A 125 -11.28 -41.44 -26.46
C SER A 125 -10.05 -40.97 -27.23
N ASP A 126 -9.89 -39.66 -27.42
CA ASP A 126 -8.76 -39.06 -28.12
C ASP A 126 -7.63 -38.72 -27.13
N GLU A 127 -6.52 -39.46 -27.23
CA GLU A 127 -5.32 -39.28 -26.42
C GLU A 127 -4.71 -37.88 -26.58
N SER A 128 -4.74 -37.31 -27.79
CA SER A 128 -4.17 -35.97 -28.06
C SER A 128 -4.93 -34.89 -27.30
N VAL A 129 -6.27 -35.00 -27.28
CA VAL A 129 -7.15 -34.07 -26.56
C VAL A 129 -6.96 -34.21 -25.04
N ALA A 130 -6.86 -35.45 -24.53
CA ALA A 130 -6.58 -35.69 -23.11
C ALA A 130 -5.24 -35.09 -22.68
N PHE A 131 -4.19 -35.30 -23.49
CA PHE A 131 -2.85 -34.78 -23.23
C PHE A 131 -2.79 -33.26 -23.28
N GLU A 132 -3.40 -32.62 -24.28
CA GLU A 132 -3.44 -31.16 -24.39
C GLU A 132 -4.15 -30.52 -23.20
N ASN A 133 -5.30 -31.08 -22.78
CA ASN A 133 -6.04 -30.62 -21.60
C ASN A 133 -5.21 -30.78 -20.32
N PHE A 134 -4.57 -31.93 -20.16
CA PHE A 134 -3.70 -32.17 -19.01
C PHE A 134 -2.51 -31.19 -18.97
N ASP A 135 -1.84 -30.96 -20.10
CA ASP A 135 -0.68 -30.06 -20.16
C ASP A 135 -1.08 -28.60 -19.86
N LYS A 136 -2.23 -28.14 -20.37
CA LYS A 136 -2.81 -26.83 -20.01
C LYS A 136 -3.08 -26.73 -18.51
N LEU A 137 -3.75 -27.73 -17.94
CA LEU A 137 -4.04 -27.74 -16.50
C LEU A 137 -2.77 -27.79 -15.65
N ARG A 138 -1.76 -28.57 -16.06
CA ARG A 138 -0.46 -28.66 -15.38
C ARG A 138 0.27 -27.33 -15.41
N LYS A 139 0.31 -26.64 -16.55
CA LYS A 139 0.91 -25.30 -16.67
C LYS A 139 0.19 -24.29 -15.76
N ASN A 140 -1.14 -24.28 -15.80
CA ASN A 140 -1.94 -23.41 -14.92
C ASN A 140 -1.69 -23.70 -13.44
N LEU A 141 -1.61 -24.99 -13.07
CA LEU A 141 -1.30 -25.39 -11.69
C LEU A 141 0.06 -24.83 -11.25
N GLY A 142 1.09 -24.96 -12.09
CA GLY A 142 2.42 -24.43 -11.80
C GLY A 142 2.41 -22.92 -11.55
N GLN A 143 1.70 -22.17 -12.39
CA GLN A 143 1.56 -20.71 -12.25
C GLN A 143 0.86 -20.31 -10.94
N TYR A 144 -0.26 -20.94 -10.60
CA TYR A 144 -0.97 -20.64 -9.35
C TYR A 144 -0.19 -21.07 -8.11
N MET A 145 0.55 -22.17 -8.16
CA MET A 145 1.42 -22.59 -7.06
C MET A 145 2.58 -21.61 -6.84
N GLU A 146 3.20 -21.10 -7.92
CA GLU A 146 4.23 -20.07 -7.83
C GLU A 146 3.67 -18.78 -7.22
N ALA A 147 2.49 -18.34 -7.69
CA ALA A 147 1.80 -17.18 -7.15
C ALA A 147 1.47 -17.36 -5.66
N GLN A 148 0.95 -18.52 -5.26
CA GLN A 148 0.65 -18.86 -3.87
C GLN A 148 1.92 -18.82 -3.00
N LEU A 149 3.03 -19.37 -3.48
CA LEU A 149 4.30 -19.35 -2.74
C LEU A 149 4.79 -17.91 -2.49
N LEU A 150 4.66 -17.03 -3.48
CA LEU A 150 5.02 -15.61 -3.33
C LEU A 150 4.15 -14.91 -2.28
N ILE A 151 2.84 -15.18 -2.28
CA ILE A 151 1.89 -14.63 -1.31
C ILE A 151 2.20 -15.12 0.11
N GLN A 152 2.47 -16.41 0.29
CA GLN A 152 2.81 -16.99 1.59
C GLN A 152 4.12 -16.43 2.14
N LYS A 153 5.14 -16.27 1.29
CA LYS A 153 6.39 -15.60 1.68
C LYS A 153 6.12 -14.18 2.17
N ARG A 154 5.35 -13.39 1.41
CA ARG A 154 4.99 -12.02 1.78
C ARG A 154 4.21 -11.97 3.10
N TYR A 155 3.26 -12.88 3.29
CA TYR A 155 2.51 -12.99 4.54
C TYR A 155 3.44 -13.26 5.73
N ASN A 156 4.36 -14.21 5.59
CA ASN A 156 5.30 -14.54 6.65
C ASN A 156 6.28 -13.39 6.94
N GLU A 157 6.71 -12.64 5.92
CA GLU A 157 7.57 -11.47 6.13
C GLU A 157 6.90 -10.36 6.95
N VAL A 158 5.60 -10.14 6.73
CA VAL A 158 4.86 -9.00 7.29
C VAL A 158 4.12 -9.37 8.57
N ALA A 159 3.36 -10.46 8.57
CA ALA A 159 2.47 -10.85 9.66
C ALA A 159 3.08 -11.92 10.58
N HIS A 160 3.88 -12.84 10.05
CA HIS A 160 4.41 -13.99 10.81
C HIS A 160 5.93 -14.11 10.69
N ASN A 161 6.64 -13.06 11.09
CA ASN A 161 8.10 -13.01 10.97
C ASN A 161 8.76 -13.64 12.22
N PRO A 162 9.32 -14.85 12.13
CA PRO A 162 9.85 -15.56 13.28
C PRO A 162 11.11 -14.87 13.84
N GLU A 163 11.99 -14.38 12.98
CA GLU A 163 13.22 -13.69 13.39
C GLU A 163 12.92 -12.41 14.15
N LYS A 164 11.95 -11.63 13.66
CA LYS A 164 11.46 -10.42 14.33
C LYS A 164 10.84 -10.76 15.68
N THR A 165 10.06 -11.83 15.75
CA THR A 165 9.42 -12.30 16.99
C THR A 165 10.48 -12.69 18.02
N GLU A 166 11.53 -13.41 17.61
CA GLU A 166 12.64 -13.78 18.47
C GLU A 166 13.42 -12.55 18.96
N ALA A 167 13.73 -11.62 18.08
CA ALA A 167 14.40 -10.37 18.45
C ALA A 167 13.60 -9.55 19.48
N ILE A 168 12.26 -9.53 19.36
CA ILE A 168 11.37 -8.91 20.34
C ILE A 168 11.45 -9.63 21.69
N ASN A 169 11.40 -10.96 21.70
CA ASN A 169 11.47 -11.75 22.93
C ASN A 169 12.79 -11.56 23.67
N VAL A 170 13.92 -11.55 22.94
CA VAL A 170 15.24 -11.25 23.52
C VAL A 170 15.28 -9.86 24.14
N ALA A 171 14.73 -8.85 23.47
CA ALA A 171 14.67 -7.49 24.01
C ALA A 171 13.77 -7.39 25.26
N ILE A 172 12.65 -8.11 25.27
CA ILE A 172 11.75 -8.20 26.43
C ILE A 172 12.47 -8.88 27.61
N GLY A 173 13.21 -9.96 27.36
CA GLY A 173 14.03 -10.63 28.39
C GLY A 173 15.00 -9.67 29.05
N LYS A 174 15.77 -8.93 28.24
CA LYS A 174 16.67 -7.87 28.73
C LYS A 174 15.93 -6.80 29.54
N LEU A 175 14.75 -6.36 29.07
CA LEU A 175 13.97 -5.37 29.80
C LEU A 175 13.57 -5.89 31.20
N TYR A 176 13.18 -7.16 31.30
CA TYR A 176 12.84 -7.75 32.60
C TYR A 176 14.04 -7.87 33.53
N GLU A 177 15.22 -8.22 33.03
CA GLU A 177 16.48 -8.23 33.81
C GLU A 177 16.75 -6.82 34.38
N GLU A 178 16.67 -5.79 33.54
CA GLU A 178 16.88 -4.40 33.96
C GLU A 178 15.86 -3.92 35.00
N ILE A 179 14.58 -4.35 34.88
CA ILE A 179 13.53 -4.08 35.87
C ILE A 179 13.83 -4.76 37.20
N ILE A 180 14.33 -6.00 37.19
CA ILE A 180 14.68 -6.74 38.40
C ILE A 180 15.80 -6.02 39.15
N ASP A 181 16.81 -5.52 38.44
CA ASP A 181 17.86 -4.72 39.04
C ASP A 181 17.35 -3.43 39.68
N VAL A 182 16.46 -2.69 39.00
CA VAL A 182 15.84 -1.49 39.59
C VAL A 182 15.06 -1.85 40.86
N LYS A 183 14.33 -2.97 40.85
CA LYS A 183 13.65 -3.48 42.06
C LYS A 183 14.62 -3.85 43.17
N ASN A 184 15.81 -4.34 42.85
CA ASN A 184 16.85 -4.64 43.84
C ASN A 184 17.42 -3.35 44.44
N ILE A 185 17.68 -2.32 43.63
CA ILE A 185 18.09 -1.00 44.11
C ILE A 185 17.01 -0.41 45.04
N TYR A 186 15.73 -0.54 44.67
CA TYR A 186 14.62 -0.11 45.51
C TYR A 186 14.58 -0.82 46.87
N LYS A 187 14.84 -2.14 46.91
CA LYS A 187 14.94 -2.89 48.18
C LYS A 187 16.08 -2.36 49.05
N LEU A 188 17.25 -2.10 48.47
CA LEU A 188 18.39 -1.52 49.20
C LEU A 188 18.06 -0.13 49.76
N TYR A 189 17.31 0.67 49.01
CA TYR A 189 16.81 1.97 49.47
C TYR A 189 15.86 1.83 50.68
N LEU A 190 14.96 0.83 50.69
CA LEU A 190 14.06 0.58 51.82
C LEU A 190 14.83 0.18 53.09
N GLU A 191 15.91 -0.58 52.95
CA GLU A 191 16.77 -0.98 54.07
C GLU A 191 17.66 0.16 54.55
N ASN A 192 18.19 0.98 53.63
CA ASN A 192 19.12 2.06 53.92
C ASN A 192 18.82 3.29 53.05
N PRO A 193 17.91 4.19 53.49
CA PRO A 193 17.49 5.31 52.68
C PRO A 193 18.64 6.27 52.35
N ARG A 194 18.96 6.38 51.05
CA ARG A 194 19.97 7.30 50.50
C ARG A 194 19.53 7.79 49.13
N ASP A 195 19.70 9.09 48.87
CA ASP A 195 19.33 9.74 47.61
C ASP A 195 20.08 9.19 46.39
N GLY A 196 21.27 8.62 46.61
CA GLY A 196 22.05 7.94 45.56
C GLY A 196 21.28 6.81 44.90
N TYR A 197 20.53 6.00 45.67
CA TYR A 197 19.72 4.92 45.11
C TYR A 197 18.57 5.44 44.23
N ILE A 198 17.98 6.58 44.59
CA ILE A 198 16.94 7.22 43.76
C ILE A 198 17.55 7.70 42.45
N THR A 199 18.74 8.31 42.52
CA THR A 199 19.48 8.78 41.34
C THR A 199 19.79 7.61 40.40
N ASP A 200 20.34 6.52 40.93
CA ASP A 200 20.67 5.30 40.16
C ASP A 200 19.43 4.71 39.47
N MET A 201 18.28 4.66 40.17
CA MET A 201 17.02 4.17 39.58
C MET A 201 16.52 5.07 38.45
N VAL A 202 16.58 6.40 38.63
CA VAL A 202 16.16 7.37 37.61
C VAL A 202 17.09 7.32 36.39
N GLU A 203 18.40 7.25 36.60
CA GLU A 203 19.36 7.11 35.52
C GLU A 203 19.16 5.81 34.73
N LYS A 204 18.92 4.69 35.42
CA LYS A 204 18.62 3.40 34.77
C LYS A 204 17.30 3.44 34.00
N TYR A 205 16.30 4.16 34.52
CA TYR A 205 15.05 4.37 33.81
C TYR A 205 15.25 5.14 32.50
N ILE A 206 15.91 6.30 32.56
CA ILE A 206 16.09 7.20 31.42
C ILE A 206 17.04 6.61 30.37
N ASN A 207 18.15 6.01 30.81
CA ASN A 207 19.22 5.60 29.91
C ASN A 207 19.09 4.15 29.41
N VAL A 208 18.31 3.31 30.08
CA VAL A 208 18.21 1.88 29.75
C VAL A 208 16.76 1.44 29.53
N LEU A 209 15.89 1.57 30.53
CA LEU A 209 14.53 1.01 30.46
C LEU A 209 13.68 1.70 29.39
N GLN A 210 13.66 3.03 29.36
CA GLN A 210 12.86 3.79 28.40
C GLN A 210 13.32 3.55 26.95
N PRO A 211 14.62 3.66 26.61
CA PRO A 211 15.09 3.35 25.26
C PRO A 211 14.80 1.91 24.82
N LEU A 212 14.91 0.95 25.75
CA LEU A 212 14.63 -0.45 25.45
C LEU A 212 13.12 -0.70 25.24
N ALA A 213 12.27 -0.06 26.04
CA ALA A 213 10.81 -0.11 25.88
C ALA A 213 10.37 0.54 24.55
N ASP A 214 10.94 1.68 24.19
CA ASP A 214 10.70 2.35 22.90
C ASP A 214 11.13 1.44 21.74
N LYS A 215 12.30 0.81 21.83
CA LYS A 215 12.76 -0.15 20.84
C LYS A 215 11.80 -1.34 20.69
N ILE A 216 11.31 -1.92 21.79
CA ILE A 216 10.34 -3.02 21.77
C ILE A 216 9.04 -2.57 21.10
N ARG A 217 8.55 -1.38 21.44
CA ARG A 217 7.36 -0.78 20.86
C ARG A 217 7.49 -0.61 19.35
N ASP A 218 8.60 -0.03 18.89
CA ASP A 218 8.86 0.25 17.48
C ASP A 218 9.06 -1.04 16.68
N MET A 219 9.60 -2.09 17.30
CA MET A 219 9.63 -3.42 16.70
C MET A 219 8.23 -4.03 16.62
N LYS A 220 7.39 -3.91 17.65
CA LYS A 220 6.06 -4.54 17.69
C LYS A 220 5.05 -3.87 16.77
N TYR A 221 5.09 -2.54 16.65
CA TYR A 221 4.02 -1.77 16.04
C TYR A 221 4.55 -0.83 14.96
N VAL A 222 3.96 -0.94 13.77
CA VAL A 222 4.17 0.03 12.67
C VAL A 222 3.33 1.29 12.93
N VAL A 223 2.14 1.13 13.51
CA VAL A 223 1.27 2.24 13.91
C VAL A 223 1.12 2.21 15.42
N ASN A 224 1.48 3.30 16.08
CA ASN A 224 1.24 3.51 17.50
C ASN A 224 0.89 4.97 17.73
N VAL A 225 -0.41 5.26 17.77
CA VAL A 225 -0.94 6.63 17.86
C VAL A 225 -2.07 6.70 18.86
N ILE A 226 -2.31 7.89 19.39
CA ILE A 226 -3.45 8.18 20.26
C ILE A 226 -4.45 8.98 19.44
N GLU A 227 -5.66 8.46 19.29
CA GLU A 227 -6.77 9.14 18.61
C GLU A 227 -7.81 9.60 19.62
N LYS A 228 -8.38 10.79 19.40
CA LYS A 228 -9.46 11.33 20.22
C LYS A 228 -10.81 10.88 19.67
N ASP A 229 -11.74 10.54 20.55
CA ASP A 229 -13.12 10.25 20.16
C ASP A 229 -13.88 11.54 19.81
N ASP A 230 -13.92 11.88 18.53
CA ASP A 230 -14.68 13.04 18.05
C ASP A 230 -16.17 12.71 17.77
N THR A 231 -16.62 11.47 18.01
CA THR A 231 -17.95 11.00 17.60
C THR A 231 -19.03 11.15 18.67
N ASN A 232 -18.67 11.41 19.93
CA ASN A 232 -19.63 11.68 20.99
C ASN A 232 -20.04 13.16 21.01
N GLU A 233 -21.33 13.44 20.76
CA GLU A 233 -21.94 14.77 20.96
C GLU A 233 -21.78 15.28 22.42
N LYS A 234 -21.52 14.35 23.35
CA LYS A 234 -21.03 14.66 24.69
C LYS A 234 -19.51 14.75 24.60
N LYS A 235 -18.97 15.95 24.83
CA LYS A 235 -17.53 16.27 24.94
C LYS A 235 -16.86 15.49 26.09
N ASP A 236 -16.85 14.18 26.06
CA ASP A 236 -15.96 13.39 26.89
C ASP A 236 -14.61 13.34 26.18
N ASP A 237 -13.57 13.85 26.86
CA ASP A 237 -12.17 13.80 26.42
C ASP A 237 -11.65 12.35 26.50
N THR A 238 -12.24 11.45 25.72
CA THR A 238 -11.82 10.05 25.63
C THR A 238 -10.76 9.91 24.54
N PHE A 239 -9.67 9.23 24.89
CA PHE A 239 -8.55 8.96 23.99
C PHE A 239 -8.35 7.44 23.87
N TYR A 240 -8.13 6.96 22.65
CA TYR A 240 -7.86 5.57 22.36
C TYR A 240 -6.44 5.39 21.85
N LEU A 241 -5.73 4.42 22.44
CA LEU A 241 -4.44 3.97 21.94
C LEU A 241 -4.66 2.98 20.79
N ILE A 242 -4.14 3.31 19.61
CA ILE A 242 -4.22 2.46 18.42
C ILE A 242 -2.83 1.88 18.14
N GLN A 243 -2.73 0.56 18.26
CA GLN A 243 -1.51 -0.19 18.04
C GLN A 243 -1.73 -1.26 16.98
N LYS A 244 -1.00 -1.17 15.86
CA LYS A 244 -1.09 -2.14 14.76
C LYS A 244 0.30 -2.65 14.39
N ALA A 245 0.46 -3.97 14.34
CA ALA A 245 1.70 -4.62 13.97
C ALA A 245 2.06 -4.43 12.48
N TYR A 246 1.05 -4.22 11.65
CA TYR A 246 1.14 -3.95 10.21
C TYR A 246 -0.10 -3.16 9.76
N THR A 247 0.00 -2.50 8.62
CA THR A 247 -1.09 -1.75 7.99
C THR A 247 -1.75 -2.57 6.87
N ALA A 248 -2.89 -2.10 6.36
CA ALA A 248 -3.52 -2.70 5.18
C ALA A 248 -2.59 -2.68 3.97
N ILE A 249 -1.84 -1.58 3.78
CA ILE A 249 -0.87 -1.41 2.69
C ILE A 249 0.27 -2.43 2.79
N ASP A 250 0.74 -2.73 4.00
CA ASP A 250 1.80 -3.73 4.19
C ASP A 250 1.36 -5.13 3.70
N LEU A 251 0.05 -5.42 3.79
CA LEU A 251 -0.60 -6.64 3.34
C LEU A 251 -1.12 -6.58 1.90
N GLU A 252 -0.89 -5.51 1.14
CA GLU A 252 -1.27 -5.46 -0.27
C GLU A 252 -0.21 -6.12 -1.15
N GLN A 253 -0.66 -6.97 -2.08
CA GLN A 253 0.18 -7.60 -3.09
C GLN A 253 -0.49 -7.51 -4.45
N GLU A 254 0.33 -7.36 -5.50
CA GLU A 254 -0.13 -7.31 -6.87
C GLU A 254 -0.74 -8.65 -7.29
N VAL A 255 -1.91 -8.63 -7.92
CA VAL A 255 -2.65 -9.82 -8.31
C VAL A 255 -1.97 -10.48 -9.52
N TYR A 256 -1.56 -11.75 -9.34
CA TYR A 256 -0.96 -12.56 -10.40
C TYR A 256 -1.90 -12.71 -11.61
N GLY A 257 -1.32 -12.66 -12.82
CA GLY A 257 -2.06 -12.82 -14.08
C GLY A 257 -2.84 -11.59 -14.53
N THR A 258 -2.77 -10.47 -13.81
CA THR A 258 -3.34 -9.19 -14.26
C THR A 258 -2.30 -8.33 -14.98
N ALA A 259 -2.74 -7.26 -15.67
CA ALA A 259 -1.83 -6.32 -16.30
C ALA A 259 -0.84 -5.78 -15.25
N LYS A 260 0.44 -6.05 -15.46
CA LYS A 260 1.47 -5.71 -14.48
C LYS A 260 1.49 -4.20 -14.22
N SER A 261 1.79 -3.83 -12.98
CA SER A 261 2.16 -2.46 -12.64
C SER A 261 3.39 -2.07 -13.46
N GLY A 262 3.35 -0.91 -14.11
CA GLY A 262 4.44 -0.50 -14.99
C GLY A 262 4.16 0.69 -15.89
N ILE A 263 5.23 1.19 -16.47
CA ILE A 263 5.21 2.25 -17.47
C ILE A 263 4.87 1.60 -18.83
N VAL A 264 3.66 1.82 -19.32
CA VAL A 264 3.22 1.31 -20.63
C VAL A 264 3.76 2.22 -21.73
N LYS A 265 3.62 3.54 -21.55
CA LYS A 265 4.22 4.58 -22.39
C LYS A 265 4.62 5.78 -21.54
N ASN A 266 5.80 6.33 -21.78
CA ASN A 266 6.23 7.57 -21.15
C ASN A 266 7.02 8.39 -22.16
N VAL A 267 6.29 9.03 -23.07
CA VAL A 267 6.87 9.94 -24.06
C VAL A 267 6.35 11.34 -23.73
N MET A 268 7.29 12.26 -23.52
CA MET A 268 7.04 13.70 -23.35
C MET A 268 7.50 14.44 -24.59
#